data_AF-A0A0B1SN37-F1
#
_entry.id   AF-A0A0B1SN37-F1
#
_cell.length_a   1.000
_cell.length_b   1.000
_cell.length_c   1.000
_cell.angle_alpha   90.00
_cell.angle_beta   90.00
_cell.angle_gamma   90.00
#
_symmetry.space_group_name_H-M   'P 1'
#
loop_
_entity.id
_entity.type
_entity.pdbx_description
1 polymer ?
#
loop_
_entity_poly.entity_id
_entity_poly.type
_entity_poly.pdbx_seq_one_letter_code
_entity_poly.pdbx_strand_id
1 'polypeptide(L)'
;LQVLSAHELYAPSITRFRDNDRIATQYYDGLIRLHHPARQRKRSVVDAYRDKRGSHGERRRVSADVKNALENDSDWTYDILQLEKVTENHALTNLGIKIFDRWKVAEALSCSEDILHRWLCAIEAHYHPGNAYHNATHAADVLQATSYFLDSPAVAGHISENHAIAAILAATVHDLDHPGMCSGPNFQ
;
A
#
# COMPACT_ATOMS: atom_id res chain seq x y z
N LEU A 1 -13.44 -35.05 -35.21
CA LEU A 1 -13.67 -34.68 -36.62
C LEU A 1 -14.69 -33.53 -36.65
N GLN A 2 -14.33 -32.42 -37.32
CA GLN A 2 -15.16 -31.23 -37.68
C GLN A 2 -15.74 -30.43 -36.50
N VAL A 3 -15.22 -29.24 -36.11
CA VAL A 3 -15.17 -27.95 -36.83
C VAL A 3 -16.48 -27.61 -37.53
N LEU A 4 -17.25 -26.71 -36.94
CA LEU A 4 -18.23 -25.91 -37.65
C LEU A 4 -17.88 -24.43 -37.48
N SER A 5 -17.42 -23.90 -38.61
CA SER A 5 -17.35 -22.50 -38.97
C SER A 5 -18.76 -21.97 -39.23
N ALA A 6 -19.05 -20.75 -38.78
CA ALA A 6 -20.04 -19.90 -39.41
C ALA A 6 -19.57 -18.44 -39.34
N HIS A 7 -19.08 -17.97 -40.49
CA HIS A 7 -19.07 -16.56 -40.86
C HIS A 7 -20.51 -16.12 -41.09
N GLU A 8 -21.03 -15.20 -40.29
CA GLU A 8 -22.14 -14.33 -40.72
C GLU A 8 -21.77 -12.88 -40.39
N LEU A 9 -21.25 -12.23 -41.44
CA LEU A 9 -21.12 -10.79 -41.56
C LEU A 9 -22.51 -10.17 -41.47
N TYR A 10 -22.78 -9.43 -40.39
CA TYR A 10 -23.89 -8.49 -40.34
C TYR A 10 -23.33 -7.07 -40.30
N ALA A 11 -23.32 -6.41 -41.46
CA ALA A 11 -23.07 -4.98 -41.59
C ALA A 11 -24.43 -4.29 -41.74
N PRO A 12 -24.90 -3.48 -40.76
CA PRO A 12 -26.04 -2.62 -41.00
C PRO A 12 -25.59 -1.44 -41.85
N SER A 13 -26.21 -1.33 -43.02
CA SER A 13 -26.18 -0.16 -43.90
C SER A 13 -26.51 1.13 -43.14
N ILE A 14 -25.66 2.13 -43.30
CA ILE A 14 -25.87 3.52 -42.85
C ILE A 14 -27.14 4.07 -43.50
N THR A 15 -28.17 4.28 -42.69
CA THR A 15 -29.33 5.12 -43.03
C THR A 15 -29.43 6.27 -42.04
N ARG A 16 -29.02 7.45 -42.52
CA ARG A 16 -29.40 8.82 -42.14
C ARG A 16 -29.58 9.17 -40.66
N PHE A 17 -28.65 10.03 -40.24
CA PHE A 17 -28.62 10.88 -39.05
C PHE A 17 -29.99 11.45 -38.63
N ARG A 18 -30.26 11.31 -37.33
CA ARG A 18 -31.21 12.14 -36.58
C ARG A 18 -30.46 12.63 -35.33
N ASP A 19 -30.41 13.94 -35.16
CA ASP A 19 -29.64 14.64 -34.13
C ASP A 19 -29.94 14.15 -32.71
N ASN A 20 -29.01 13.44 -32.06
CA ASN A 20 -28.69 13.58 -30.62
C ASN A 20 -27.61 12.64 -30.02
N ASP A 21 -26.79 11.93 -30.80
CA ASP A 21 -25.77 11.04 -30.21
C ASP A 21 -24.48 11.79 -29.83
N ARG A 22 -24.41 12.26 -28.57
CA ARG A 22 -23.17 12.77 -27.91
C ARG A 22 -22.02 11.75 -27.87
N ILE A 23 -22.26 10.51 -28.27
CA ILE A 23 -21.31 9.40 -28.21
C ILE A 23 -20.48 9.30 -29.51
N ALA A 24 -21.01 9.75 -30.66
CA ALA A 24 -20.29 9.66 -31.93
C ALA A 24 -19.17 10.70 -32.07
N THR A 25 -19.26 11.84 -31.38
CA THR A 25 -18.27 12.93 -31.49
C THR A 25 -16.94 12.61 -30.81
N GLN A 26 -16.94 11.73 -29.79
CA GLN A 26 -15.71 11.38 -29.06
C GLN A 26 -14.80 10.42 -29.85
N TYR A 27 -15.38 9.57 -30.70
CA TYR A 27 -14.59 8.64 -31.51
C TYR A 27 -13.87 9.34 -32.68
N TYR A 28 -14.44 10.42 -33.21
CA TYR A 28 -13.78 11.22 -34.26
C TYR A 28 -12.78 12.25 -33.71
N ASP A 29 -12.96 12.77 -32.48
CA ASP A 29 -11.99 13.69 -31.85
C ASP A 29 -10.68 12.96 -31.45
N GLY A 30 -10.72 11.63 -31.31
CA GLY A 30 -9.54 10.79 -31.05
C GLY A 30 -8.63 10.55 -32.26
N LEU A 31 -9.11 10.75 -33.49
CA LEU A 31 -8.38 10.47 -34.72
C LEU A 31 -7.70 11.70 -35.35
N ILE A 32 -7.92 12.91 -34.83
CA ILE A 32 -7.39 14.16 -35.41
C ILE A 32 -6.42 14.94 -34.49
N ARG A 33 -6.22 14.54 -33.23
CA ARG A 33 -5.23 15.22 -32.37
C ARG A 33 -3.87 14.51 -32.38
N LEU A 34 -3.05 14.89 -33.37
CA LEU A 34 -1.59 14.76 -33.30
C LEU A 34 -1.01 15.73 -32.25
N HIS A 35 -1.32 15.52 -30.98
CA HIS A 35 -0.60 16.12 -29.87
C HIS A 35 -0.53 15.09 -28.76
N HIS A 36 0.64 14.46 -28.64
CA HIS A 36 0.98 13.63 -27.49
C HIS A 36 0.71 14.41 -26.20
N PRO A 37 -0.17 13.96 -25.29
CA PRO A 37 -0.07 14.43 -23.92
C PRO A 37 1.25 13.90 -23.36
N ALA A 38 2.03 14.79 -22.73
CA ALA A 38 3.25 14.38 -22.06
C ALA A 38 2.90 13.31 -21.03
N ARG A 39 3.50 12.13 -21.19
CA ARG A 39 3.45 11.01 -20.25
C ARG A 39 3.66 11.55 -18.83
N GLN A 40 2.60 11.57 -18.02
CA GLN A 40 2.71 11.97 -16.62
C GLN A 40 3.65 10.98 -15.93
N ARG A 41 4.88 11.44 -15.70
CA ARG A 41 5.89 10.71 -14.95
C ARG A 41 5.36 10.61 -13.52
N LYS A 42 5.09 9.38 -13.04
CA LYS A 42 4.77 9.13 -11.63
C LYS A 42 5.84 9.83 -10.80
N ARG A 43 5.42 10.77 -9.94
CA ARG A 43 6.33 11.57 -9.10
C ARG A 43 7.22 10.60 -8.32
N SER A 44 8.52 10.83 -8.37
CA SER A 44 9.46 10.04 -7.58
C SER A 44 9.13 10.25 -6.10
N VAL A 45 9.25 9.21 -5.28
CA VAL A 45 9.11 9.31 -3.82
C VAL A 45 9.97 10.48 -3.31
N VAL A 46 11.16 10.64 -3.91
CA VAL A 46 12.14 11.71 -3.67
C VAL A 46 11.56 13.12 -3.87
N ASP A 47 10.71 13.33 -4.88
CA ASP A 47 10.10 14.63 -5.18
C ASP A 47 8.98 14.99 -4.18
N ALA A 48 8.28 13.99 -3.63
CA ALA A 48 7.26 14.21 -2.59
C ALA A 48 7.87 14.67 -1.25
N TYR A 49 9.14 14.35 -0.97
CA TYR A 49 9.84 14.76 0.25
C TYR A 49 10.17 16.26 0.31
N ARG A 50 10.25 16.97 -0.85
CA ARG A 50 10.69 18.37 -0.87
C ARG A 50 9.62 19.35 -0.37
N ASP A 51 8.34 19.03 -0.52
CA ASP A 51 7.22 19.92 -0.12
C ASP A 51 6.87 19.87 1.38
N LYS A 52 7.33 18.85 2.13
CA LYS A 52 6.98 18.66 3.56
C LYS A 52 8.05 19.11 4.55
N ARG A 53 8.94 20.05 4.20
CA ARG A 53 9.94 20.62 5.15
C ARG A 53 9.38 21.60 6.19
N GLY A 54 8.06 21.83 6.20
CA GLY A 54 7.39 22.79 7.09
C GLY A 54 6.56 22.15 8.21
N SER A 55 7.09 21.19 8.95
CA SER A 55 6.54 20.80 10.26
C SER A 55 7.60 20.01 11.01
N HIS A 56 8.30 20.67 11.93
CA HIS A 56 9.13 20.00 12.91
C HIS A 56 8.17 19.20 13.81
N GLY A 57 8.08 17.89 13.59
CA GLY A 57 7.27 17.01 14.42
C GLY A 57 7.81 17.01 15.84
N GLU A 58 7.10 17.67 16.76
CA GLU A 58 7.23 17.41 18.18
C GLU A 58 7.02 15.92 18.41
N ARG A 59 7.91 15.30 19.21
CA ARG A 59 7.71 13.93 19.72
C ARG A 59 6.39 13.90 20.49
N ARG A 60 5.29 13.53 19.81
CA ARG A 60 3.96 13.41 20.41
C ARG A 60 4.09 12.42 21.56
N ARG A 61 3.83 12.88 22.78
CA ARG A 61 3.90 12.05 23.98
C ARG A 61 2.89 10.90 23.79
N VAL A 62 3.39 9.67 23.67
CA VAL A 62 2.55 8.47 23.49
C VAL A 62 1.60 8.38 24.70
N SER A 63 0.29 8.33 24.45
CA SER A 63 -0.72 8.21 25.52
C SER A 63 -0.55 6.89 26.26
N ALA A 64 -1.04 6.82 27.50
CA ALA A 64 -1.02 5.57 28.27
C ALA A 64 -1.77 4.46 27.52
N ASP A 65 -2.88 4.80 26.87
CA ASP A 65 -3.70 3.85 26.11
C ASP A 65 -2.94 3.24 24.93
N VAL A 66 -2.18 4.04 24.18
CA VAL A 66 -1.34 3.52 23.08
C VAL A 66 -0.22 2.64 23.63
N LYS A 67 0.41 3.01 24.74
CA LYS A 67 1.44 2.15 25.36
C LYS A 67 0.86 0.80 25.77
N ASN A 68 -0.29 0.80 26.44
CA ASN A 68 -0.97 -0.42 26.88
C ASN A 68 -1.40 -1.27 25.68
N ALA A 69 -1.93 -0.66 24.61
CA ALA A 69 -2.32 -1.37 23.40
C ALA A 69 -1.11 -1.94 22.62
N LEU A 70 0.09 -1.39 22.81
CA LEU A 70 1.33 -1.94 22.25
C LEU A 70 1.91 -3.07 23.09
N GLU A 71 1.41 -3.34 24.30
CA GLU A 71 1.89 -4.47 25.11
C GLU A 71 1.53 -5.80 24.44
N ASN A 72 2.36 -6.83 24.70
CA ASN A 72 2.14 -8.20 24.21
C ASN A 72 2.02 -8.33 22.68
N ASP A 73 2.65 -7.42 21.91
CA ASP A 73 2.73 -7.51 20.45
C ASP A 73 3.53 -8.73 19.93
N SER A 74 4.17 -9.48 20.83
CA SER A 74 4.76 -10.80 20.57
C SER A 74 3.80 -11.98 20.75
N ASP A 75 2.55 -11.74 21.14
CA ASP A 75 1.51 -12.77 21.26
C ASP A 75 0.76 -12.92 19.93
N TRP A 76 0.37 -14.14 19.58
CA TRP A 76 -0.50 -14.39 18.42
C TRP A 76 -1.91 -13.81 18.61
N THR A 77 -2.36 -13.69 19.86
CA THR A 77 -3.69 -13.16 20.21
C THR A 77 -3.74 -11.63 20.29
N TYR A 78 -2.72 -10.95 19.75
CA TYR A 78 -2.62 -9.49 19.74
C TYR A 78 -3.80 -8.83 19.02
N ASP A 79 -4.44 -7.84 19.66
CA ASP A 79 -5.60 -7.14 19.10
C ASP A 79 -5.16 -5.89 18.32
N ILE A 80 -4.90 -6.08 17.02
CA ILE A 80 -4.52 -4.98 16.12
C ILE A 80 -5.63 -3.92 15.96
N LEU A 81 -6.91 -4.32 16.10
CA LEU A 81 -8.05 -3.42 15.97
C LEU A 81 -8.16 -2.52 17.21
N GLN A 82 -7.78 -3.02 18.38
CA GLN A 82 -7.65 -2.17 19.56
C GLN A 82 -6.55 -1.12 19.37
N LEU A 83 -5.41 -1.50 18.78
CA LEU A 83 -4.36 -0.54 18.45
C LEU A 83 -4.84 0.51 17.45
N GLU A 84 -5.52 0.11 16.39
CA GLU A 84 -6.13 1.02 15.40
C GLU A 84 -7.01 2.08 16.08
N LYS A 85 -7.90 1.65 16.99
CA LYS A 85 -8.81 2.55 17.71
C LYS A 85 -8.07 3.59 18.55
N VAL A 86 -7.10 3.17 19.36
CA VAL A 86 -6.40 4.09 20.28
C VAL A 86 -5.37 4.98 19.57
N THR A 87 -4.93 4.57 18.38
CA THR A 87 -4.00 5.34 17.55
C THR A 87 -4.69 6.18 16.48
N GLU A 88 -6.02 6.14 16.37
CA GLU A 88 -6.81 6.86 15.37
C GLU A 88 -6.41 6.52 13.91
N ASN A 89 -6.30 5.22 13.61
CA ASN A 89 -5.82 4.67 12.31
C ASN A 89 -4.31 4.85 12.05
N HIS A 90 -3.51 5.03 13.11
CA HIS A 90 -2.04 5.07 13.03
C HIS A 90 -1.37 3.79 13.58
N ALA A 91 -2.01 2.64 13.38
CA ALA A 91 -1.54 1.36 13.91
C ALA A 91 -0.17 0.98 13.33
N LEU A 92 0.05 1.18 12.03
CA LEU A 92 1.29 0.78 11.35
C LEU A 92 2.48 1.59 11.84
N THR A 93 2.33 2.91 11.99
CA THR A 93 3.44 3.74 12.50
C THR A 93 3.79 3.35 13.94
N ASN A 94 2.80 3.24 14.83
CA ASN A 94 3.04 2.97 16.25
C ASN A 94 3.63 1.57 16.48
N LEU A 95 3.04 0.55 15.87
CA LEU A 95 3.55 -0.82 15.96
C LEU A 95 4.90 -0.96 15.25
N GLY A 96 5.04 -0.35 14.08
CA GLY A 96 6.26 -0.39 13.28
C GLY A 96 7.47 0.17 14.02
N ILE A 97 7.33 1.28 14.75
CA ILE A 97 8.41 1.82 15.59
C ILE A 97 8.88 0.78 16.60
N LYS A 98 7.94 0.13 17.30
CA LYS A 98 8.25 -0.86 18.33
C LYS A 98 8.92 -2.11 17.75
N ILE A 99 8.40 -2.63 16.65
CA ILE A 99 8.98 -3.81 15.98
C ILE A 99 10.34 -3.47 15.38
N PHE A 100 10.51 -2.31 14.75
CA PHE A 100 11.77 -1.92 14.12
C PHE A 100 12.89 -1.73 15.16
N ASP A 101 12.55 -1.24 16.35
CA ASP A 101 13.46 -1.18 17.50
C ASP A 101 13.86 -2.58 17.97
N ARG A 102 12.89 -3.48 18.19
CA ARG A 102 13.14 -4.88 18.59
C ARG A 102 14.09 -5.61 17.63
N TRP A 103 13.89 -5.42 16.33
CA TRP A 103 14.68 -6.04 15.26
C TRP A 103 15.90 -5.23 14.84
N LYS A 104 16.21 -4.14 15.55
CA LYS A 104 17.40 -3.29 15.32
C LYS A 104 17.56 -2.85 13.85
N VAL A 105 16.44 -2.56 13.20
CA VAL A 105 16.40 -2.21 11.77
C VAL A 105 17.26 -0.96 11.49
N ALA A 106 17.29 0.00 12.43
CA ALA A 106 18.11 1.20 12.33
C ALA A 106 19.60 0.89 12.23
N GLU A 107 20.08 0.00 13.11
CA GLU A 107 21.48 -0.42 13.17
C GLU A 107 21.86 -1.17 11.88
N ALA A 108 21.03 -2.12 11.47
CA ALA A 108 21.28 -2.92 10.28
C ALA A 108 21.30 -2.10 8.98
N LEU A 109 20.46 -1.06 8.89
CA LEU A 109 20.44 -0.15 7.74
C LEU A 109 21.40 1.03 7.89
N SER A 110 22.13 1.14 9.01
CA SER A 110 23.03 2.25 9.33
C SER A 110 22.34 3.62 9.20
N CYS A 111 21.13 3.73 9.75
CA CYS A 111 20.32 4.96 9.73
C CYS A 111 19.79 5.30 11.14
N SER A 112 19.29 6.52 11.33
CA SER A 112 18.71 6.92 12.62
C SER A 112 17.26 6.46 12.76
N GLU A 113 16.82 6.21 13.99
CA GLU A 113 15.41 5.93 14.32
C GLU A 113 14.48 7.03 13.79
N ASP A 114 14.91 8.30 13.81
CA ASP A 114 14.14 9.41 13.24
C ASP A 114 13.89 9.25 11.72
N ILE A 115 14.82 8.63 10.98
CA ILE A 115 14.63 8.32 9.56
C ILE A 115 13.57 7.23 9.42
N LEU A 116 13.64 6.16 10.22
CA LEU A 116 12.66 5.08 10.19
C LEU A 116 11.27 5.54 10.61
N HIS A 117 11.16 6.37 11.64
CA HIS A 117 9.89 6.98 12.04
C HIS A 117 9.27 7.78 10.89
N ARG A 118 10.04 8.67 10.25
CA ARG A 118 9.56 9.44 9.10
C ARG A 118 9.20 8.55 7.92
N TRP A 119 9.96 7.49 7.70
CA TRP A 119 9.68 6.51 6.65
C TRP A 119 8.36 5.78 6.94
N LEU A 120 8.13 5.28 8.15
CA LEU A 120 6.86 4.65 8.57
C LEU A 120 5.67 5.59 8.38
N CYS A 121 5.77 6.85 8.83
CA CYS A 121 4.70 7.83 8.59
C CYS A 121 4.43 8.06 7.09
N ALA A 122 5.48 8.02 6.26
CA ALA A 122 5.32 8.16 4.81
C ALA A 122 4.65 6.93 4.21
N ILE A 123 5.05 5.71 4.60
CA ILE A 123 4.44 4.45 4.16
C ILE A 123 2.97 4.39 4.55
N GLU A 124 2.64 4.64 5.82
CA GLU A 124 1.26 4.61 6.32
C GLU A 124 0.35 5.59 5.57
N ALA A 125 0.85 6.79 5.24
CA ALA A 125 0.10 7.78 4.48
C ALA A 125 -0.21 7.37 3.02
N HIS A 126 0.44 6.33 2.49
CA HIS A 126 0.16 5.79 1.15
C HIS A 126 -0.73 4.53 1.18
N TYR A 127 -1.11 4.05 2.36
CA TYR A 127 -2.24 3.13 2.47
C TYR A 127 -3.54 3.92 2.45
N HIS A 128 -4.51 3.48 1.66
CA HIS A 128 -5.75 4.22 1.47
C HIS A 128 -6.73 3.90 2.62
N PRO A 129 -7.06 4.86 3.51
CA PRO A 129 -7.96 4.59 4.63
C PRO A 129 -9.41 4.30 4.20
N GLY A 130 -9.77 4.64 2.94
CA GLY A 130 -11.06 4.29 2.36
C GLY A 130 -11.20 2.82 1.97
N ASN A 131 -10.10 2.05 1.94
CA ASN A 131 -10.16 0.61 1.66
C ASN A 131 -10.71 -0.13 2.87
N ALA A 132 -11.72 -0.98 2.64
CA ALA A 132 -12.32 -1.80 3.69
C ALA A 132 -11.35 -2.84 4.30
N TYR A 133 -10.29 -3.22 3.56
CA TYR A 133 -9.32 -4.22 4.02
C TYR A 133 -7.87 -3.80 3.77
N HIS A 134 -7.48 -3.50 2.52
CA HIS A 134 -6.09 -3.12 2.15
C HIS A 134 -5.72 -1.70 2.60
N ASN A 135 -5.72 -1.47 3.91
CA ASN A 135 -5.38 -0.22 4.58
C ASN A 135 -4.18 -0.43 5.52
N ALA A 136 -3.77 0.62 6.23
CA ALA A 136 -2.60 0.57 7.11
C ALA A 136 -2.75 -0.44 8.26
N THR A 137 -3.96 -0.65 8.77
CA THR A 137 -4.24 -1.62 9.83
C THR A 137 -3.96 -3.04 9.36
N HIS A 138 -4.31 -3.38 8.11
CA HIS A 138 -3.94 -4.68 7.53
C HIS A 138 -2.42 -4.85 7.41
N ALA A 139 -1.71 -3.82 6.94
CA ALA A 139 -0.24 -3.87 6.89
C ALA A 139 0.38 -4.04 8.29
N ALA A 140 -0.21 -3.40 9.31
CA ALA A 140 0.23 -3.54 10.69
C ALA A 140 0.00 -4.96 11.24
N ASP A 141 -1.14 -5.58 10.92
CA ASP A 141 -1.46 -6.98 11.25
C ASP A 141 -0.45 -7.95 10.62
N VAL A 142 -0.19 -7.81 9.31
CA VAL A 142 0.80 -8.63 8.59
C VAL A 142 2.20 -8.43 9.16
N LEU A 143 2.57 -7.20 9.51
CA LEU A 143 3.85 -6.89 10.16
C LEU A 143 3.97 -7.59 11.52
N GLN A 144 2.92 -7.54 12.35
CA GLN A 144 2.88 -8.21 13.65
C GLN A 144 3.06 -9.73 13.51
N ALA A 145 2.25 -10.36 12.64
CA ALA A 145 2.31 -11.80 12.39
C ALA A 145 3.67 -12.21 11.84
N THR A 146 4.26 -11.40 10.96
CA THR A 146 5.62 -11.64 10.42
C THR A 146 6.64 -11.63 11.55
N SER A 147 6.62 -10.61 12.42
CA SER A 147 7.51 -10.57 13.60
C SER A 147 7.31 -11.78 14.51
N TYR A 148 6.06 -12.18 14.77
CA TYR A 148 5.73 -13.34 15.60
C TYR A 148 6.34 -14.63 15.05
N PHE A 149 6.20 -14.89 13.75
CA PHE A 149 6.76 -16.10 13.14
C PHE A 149 8.28 -16.07 13.11
N LEU A 150 8.91 -14.92 12.87
CA LEU A 150 10.35 -14.77 12.90
C LEU A 150 10.94 -15.05 14.30
N ASP A 151 10.23 -14.69 15.36
CA ASP A 151 10.60 -14.98 16.75
C ASP A 151 10.34 -16.44 17.17
N SER A 152 9.60 -17.22 16.36
CA SER A 152 9.27 -18.60 16.70
C SER A 152 10.52 -19.52 16.66
N PRO A 153 10.68 -20.48 17.60
CA PRO A 153 11.84 -21.38 17.62
C PRO A 153 12.02 -22.20 16.33
N ALA A 154 10.92 -22.48 15.63
CA ALA A 154 10.94 -23.22 14.37
C ALA A 154 11.61 -22.43 13.23
N VAL A 155 11.50 -21.09 13.23
CA VAL A 155 12.01 -20.23 12.17
C VAL A 155 13.34 -19.58 12.57
N ALA A 156 13.47 -19.14 13.82
CA ALA A 156 14.62 -18.35 14.30
C ALA A 156 15.98 -19.05 14.07
N GLY A 157 16.03 -20.39 14.14
CA GLY A 157 17.25 -21.16 13.89
C GLY A 157 17.65 -21.31 12.42
N HIS A 158 16.77 -20.95 11.49
CA HIS A 158 16.94 -21.19 10.05
C HIS A 158 17.06 -19.90 9.22
N ILE A 159 16.77 -18.74 9.82
CA ILE A 159 16.77 -17.45 9.13
C ILE A 159 17.92 -16.57 9.62
N SER A 160 18.59 -15.87 8.70
CA SER A 160 19.58 -14.86 9.05
C SER A 160 18.89 -13.56 9.46
N GLU A 161 19.58 -12.75 10.26
CA GLU A 161 19.10 -11.44 10.68
C GLU A 161 18.72 -10.54 9.48
N ASN A 162 19.54 -10.53 8.43
CA ASN A 162 19.26 -9.78 7.21
C ASN A 162 17.97 -10.23 6.51
N HIS A 163 17.68 -11.53 6.50
CA HIS A 163 16.43 -12.05 5.92
C HIS A 163 15.22 -11.68 6.78
N ALA A 164 15.36 -11.69 8.11
CA ALA A 164 14.30 -11.25 9.02
C ALA A 164 13.98 -9.76 8.82
N ILE A 165 15.00 -8.91 8.74
CA ILE A 165 14.83 -7.47 8.47
C ILE A 165 14.17 -7.25 7.10
N ALA A 166 14.59 -7.99 6.07
CA ALA A 166 13.97 -7.91 4.75
C ALA A 166 12.48 -8.30 4.80
N ALA A 167 12.12 -9.34 5.55
CA ALA A 167 10.74 -9.77 5.72
C ALA A 167 9.88 -8.71 6.46
N ILE A 168 10.43 -8.07 7.49
CA ILE A 168 9.78 -6.99 8.24
C ILE A 168 9.51 -5.76 7.34
N LEU A 169 10.51 -5.36 6.56
CA LEU A 169 10.36 -4.27 5.60
C LEU A 169 9.34 -4.63 4.53
N ALA A 170 9.38 -5.86 4.01
CA ALA A 170 8.44 -6.35 3.01
C ALA A 170 7.00 -6.35 3.54
N ALA A 171 6.75 -6.90 4.73
CA ALA A 171 5.43 -6.91 5.37
C ALA A 171 4.84 -5.49 5.50
N THR A 172 5.68 -4.53 5.87
CA THR A 172 5.30 -3.12 6.05
C THR A 172 4.80 -2.46 4.75
N VAL A 173 5.31 -2.88 3.59
CA VAL A 173 5.04 -2.21 2.29
C VAL A 173 4.32 -3.08 1.26
N HIS A 174 3.92 -4.31 1.63
CA HIS A 174 3.47 -5.31 0.66
C HIS A 174 2.24 -4.88 -0.17
N ASP A 175 1.34 -4.11 0.44
CA ASP A 175 0.09 -3.62 -0.16
C ASP A 175 0.06 -2.09 -0.31
N LEU A 176 1.24 -1.45 -0.35
CA LEU A 176 1.32 0.00 -0.46
C LEU A 176 0.69 0.50 -1.77
N ASP A 177 -0.15 1.55 -1.66
CA ASP A 177 -0.93 2.13 -2.77
C ASP A 177 -1.91 1.15 -3.44
N HIS A 178 -2.35 0.11 -2.73
CA HIS A 178 -3.32 -0.86 -3.25
C HIS A 178 -4.69 -0.19 -3.52
N PRO A 179 -5.29 -0.33 -4.72
CA PRO A 179 -6.51 0.39 -5.12
C PRO A 179 -7.81 -0.19 -4.54
N GLY A 180 -7.73 -1.20 -3.67
CA GLY A 180 -8.89 -1.86 -3.07
C GLY A 180 -9.64 -2.81 -4.01
N MET A 181 -9.09 -3.11 -5.18
CA MET A 181 -9.66 -4.05 -6.16
C MET A 181 -8.64 -5.15 -6.48
N CYS A 182 -9.08 -6.39 -6.62
CA CYS A 182 -8.21 -7.47 -7.10
C CYS A 182 -7.79 -7.23 -8.55
N SER A 183 -6.57 -7.64 -8.88
CA SER A 183 -6.02 -7.67 -10.24
C SER A 183 -6.80 -8.68 -11.11
N GLY A 184 -8.01 -8.30 -11.55
CA GLY A 184 -8.82 -9.08 -12.47
C GLY A 184 -8.37 -8.88 -13.93
N PRO A 185 -8.64 -9.84 -14.84
CA PRO A 185 -8.09 -9.87 -16.20
C PRO A 185 -8.62 -8.79 -17.16
N ASN A 186 -9.40 -7.81 -16.70
CA ASN A 186 -10.12 -6.87 -17.58
C ASN A 186 -9.53 -5.46 -17.57
N PHE A 187 -8.21 -5.35 -17.77
CA PHE A 187 -7.57 -4.11 -18.17
C PHE A 187 -6.60 -4.36 -19.33
N GLN A 188 -7.17 -4.48 -20.54
CA GLN A 188 -6.53 -4.15 -21.81
C GLN A 188 -7.54 -3.40 -22.68
#